data_AF-A0A9D1YEA9-F1
#
_entry.id   AF-A0A9D1YEA9-F1
#
_cell.length_a   1.000
_cell.length_b   1.000
_cell.length_c   1.000
_cell.angle_alpha   90.00
_cell.angle_beta   90.00
_cell.angle_gamma   90.00
#
_symmetry.space_group_name_H-M   'P 1'
#
loop_
_entity.id
_entity.type
_entity.pdbx_description
1 polymer ?
#
loop_
_entity_poly.entity_id
_entity_poly.type
_entity_poly.pdbx_seq_one_letter_code
_entity_poly.pdbx_strand_id
1 'polypeptide(L)'
;MEEAIKEAVWNILEKRCGVDFRQRPEDREEPLLGPRLQVPARELLYAYADLVRLLGKPVGEEDVKEGRFDTAEHILACVERALAQN
;
A
#
# COMPACT_ATOMS: atom_id res chain seq x y z
N MET A 1 8.23 -11.81 2.55
CA MET A 1 7.16 -11.43 3.49
C MET A 1 6.31 -12.64 3.80
N GLU A 2 5.81 -12.80 5.02
CA GLU A 2 4.87 -13.88 5.35
C GLU A 2 3.57 -13.73 4.53
N GLU A 3 3.02 -14.83 4.01
CA GLU A 3 1.83 -14.80 3.16
C GLU A 3 0.61 -14.18 3.87
N ALA A 4 0.46 -14.39 5.18
CA ALA A 4 -0.62 -13.79 5.95
C ALA A 4 -0.55 -12.25 5.97
N ILE A 5 0.66 -11.67 6.05
CA ILE A 5 0.85 -10.22 6.02
C ILE A 5 0.59 -9.69 4.62
N LYS A 6 1.11 -10.38 3.59
CA LYS A 6 0.88 -10.01 2.18
C LYS A 6 -0.61 -9.94 1.86
N GLU A 7 -1.35 -10.95 2.28
CA GLU A 7 -2.80 -11.02 2.12
C GLU A 7 -3.53 -9.91 2.87
N ALA A 8 -3.11 -9.59 4.10
CA ALA A 8 -3.66 -8.48 4.86
C ALA A 8 -3.42 -7.12 4.16
N VAL A 9 -2.24 -6.91 3.55
CA VAL A 9 -1.94 -5.71 2.76
C VAL A 9 -2.89 -5.62 1.57
N TRP A 10 -3.08 -6.71 0.83
CA TRP A 10 -4.02 -6.73 -0.30
C TRP A 10 -5.45 -6.39 0.11
N ASN A 11 -5.92 -6.95 1.23
CA ASN A 11 -7.24 -6.65 1.75
C ASN A 11 -7.38 -5.18 2.18
N ILE A 12 -6.33 -4.56 2.72
CA ILE A 12 -6.32 -3.12 3.03
C ILE A 12 -6.41 -2.31 1.74
N LEU A 13 -5.59 -2.63 0.73
CA LEU A 13 -5.57 -1.91 -0.53
C LEU A 13 -6.89 -2.04 -1.29
N GLU A 14 -7.49 -3.23 -1.31
CA GLU A 14 -8.81 -3.43 -1.92
C GLU A 14 -9.89 -2.60 -1.20
N LYS A 15 -9.92 -2.65 0.13
CA LYS A 15 -10.87 -1.88 0.94
C LYS A 15 -10.75 -0.37 0.73
N ARG A 16 -9.54 0.15 0.60
CA ARG A 16 -9.27 1.61 0.54
C ARG A 16 -9.27 2.16 -0.87
N CYS A 17 -8.77 1.40 -1.83
CA CYS A 17 -8.66 1.84 -3.23
C CYS A 17 -9.87 1.42 -4.06
N GLY A 18 -10.68 0.47 -3.57
CA GLY A 18 -11.81 -0.09 -4.33
C GLY A 18 -11.39 -0.99 -5.50
N VAL A 19 -10.14 -1.47 -5.49
CA VAL A 19 -9.54 -2.28 -6.55
C VAL A 19 -8.95 -3.56 -5.97
N ASP A 20 -9.41 -4.71 -6.44
CA ASP A 20 -8.75 -5.98 -6.14
C ASP A 20 -7.52 -6.15 -7.04
N PHE A 21 -6.37 -5.68 -6.56
CA PHE A 21 -5.09 -5.77 -7.26
C PHE A 21 -4.61 -7.22 -7.48
N ARG A 22 -5.21 -8.21 -6.81
CA ARG A 22 -4.92 -9.63 -7.09
C ARG A 22 -5.51 -10.06 -8.42
N GLN A 23 -6.72 -9.58 -8.71
CA GLN A 23 -7.43 -9.83 -9.96
C GLN A 23 -7.04 -8.86 -11.09
N ARG A 24 -6.46 -7.71 -10.74
CA ARG A 24 -6.05 -6.65 -11.67
C ARG A 24 -4.55 -6.33 -11.54
N PRO A 25 -3.66 -7.27 -11.91
CA PRO A 25 -2.22 -7.08 -11.77
C PRO A 25 -1.68 -5.89 -12.57
N GLU A 26 -2.31 -5.52 -13.67
CA GLU A 26 -1.94 -4.35 -14.48
C GLU A 26 -2.12 -3.01 -13.76
N ASP A 27 -3.00 -2.96 -12.75
CA ASP A 27 -3.23 -1.74 -11.97
C ASP A 27 -2.24 -1.62 -10.79
N ARG A 28 -1.39 -2.62 -10.54
CA ARG A 28 -0.46 -2.58 -9.40
C ARG A 28 0.60 -1.50 -9.51
N GLU A 29 1.04 -1.23 -10.74
CA GLU A 29 2.02 -0.19 -11.06
C GLU A 29 1.35 1.14 -11.46
N GLU A 30 0.02 1.19 -11.54
CA GLU A 30 -0.70 2.41 -11.89
C GLU A 30 -0.71 3.39 -10.70
N PRO A 31 -0.43 4.69 -10.93
CA PRO A 31 -0.54 5.70 -9.88
C PRO A 31 -1.95 5.74 -9.28
N LEU A 32 -2.04 5.52 -7.97
CA LEU A 32 -3.28 5.50 -7.20
C LEU A 32 -3.98 6.86 -7.27
N LEU A 33 -3.25 7.96 -7.16
CA LEU A 33 -3.76 9.32 -7.34
C LEU A 33 -3.89 9.74 -8.82
N GLY A 34 -3.49 8.86 -9.74
CA GLY A 34 -3.48 9.13 -11.17
C GLY A 34 -4.88 9.21 -11.77
N PRO A 35 -4.97 9.65 -13.04
CA PRO A 35 -6.26 9.85 -13.71
C PRO A 35 -7.02 8.55 -14.00
N ARG A 36 -6.38 7.38 -13.90
CA ARG A 36 -7.03 6.07 -14.12
C ARG A 36 -7.68 5.54 -12.85
N LEU A 37 -6.92 5.42 -11.75
CA LEU A 37 -7.45 4.87 -10.50
C LEU A 37 -8.17 5.90 -9.64
N GLN A 38 -7.75 7.17 -9.70
CA GLN A 38 -8.38 8.30 -9.02
C GLN A 38 -8.71 8.04 -7.54
N VAL A 39 -7.85 7.28 -6.85
CA VAL A 39 -8.01 6.99 -5.43
C VAL A 39 -7.97 8.33 -4.68
N PRO A 40 -8.96 8.64 -3.83
CA PRO A 40 -8.91 9.85 -3.03
C PRO A 40 -7.70 9.83 -2.11
N ALA A 41 -6.95 10.94 -2.02
CA ALA A 41 -5.79 11.04 -1.13
C ALA A 41 -6.11 10.69 0.33
N ARG A 42 -7.35 10.96 0.78
CA ARG A 42 -7.83 10.54 2.11
C ARG A 42 -7.81 9.01 2.30
N GLU A 43 -8.17 8.25 1.28
CA GLU A 43 -8.14 6.78 1.38
C GLU A 43 -6.72 6.24 1.43
N LEU A 44 -5.76 6.91 0.77
CA LEU A 44 -4.33 6.57 0.92
C LEU A 44 -3.82 6.83 2.33
N LEU A 45 -4.24 7.94 2.96
CA LEU A 45 -3.93 8.20 4.38
C LEU A 45 -4.52 7.12 5.30
N TYR A 46 -5.73 6.65 5.00
CA TYR A 46 -6.33 5.55 5.77
C TYR A 46 -5.65 4.20 5.52
N ALA A 47 -5.22 3.92 4.28
CA ALA A 47 -4.42 2.75 3.97
C ALA A 47 -3.10 2.78 4.75
N TYR A 48 -2.41 3.93 4.78
CA TYR A 48 -1.21 4.12 5.58
C TYR A 48 -1.45 3.80 7.07
N ALA A 49 -2.50 4.38 7.67
CA ALA A 49 -2.82 4.13 9.08
C ALA A 49 -3.16 2.66 9.37
N ASP A 50 -3.89 2.00 8.47
CA ASP A 50 -4.21 0.57 8.58
C ASP A 50 -2.93 -0.30 8.52
N LEU A 51 -1.98 0.05 7.64
CA LEU A 51 -0.69 -0.65 7.53
C LEU A 51 0.19 -0.44 8.77
N VAL A 52 0.25 0.78 9.30
CA VAL A 52 0.97 1.06 10.56
C VAL A 52 0.40 0.23 11.71
N ARG A 53 -0.94 0.12 11.78
CA ARG A 53 -1.61 -0.72 12.77
C ARG A 53 -1.32 -2.22 12.56
N LEU A 54 -1.31 -2.68 11.31
CA LEU A 54 -0.99 -4.07 10.95
C LEU A 54 0.43 -4.46 11.40
N LEU A 55 1.40 -3.58 11.18
CA LEU A 55 2.81 -3.86 11.47
C LEU A 55 3.24 -3.51 12.90
N GLY A 56 2.44 -2.72 13.63
CA GLY A 56 2.80 -2.21 14.96
C GLY A 56 3.93 -1.17 14.94
N LYS A 57 4.28 -0.64 13.75
CA LYS A 57 5.33 0.35 13.53
C LYS A 57 5.08 1.15 12.26
N PRO A 58 5.68 2.36 12.11
CA PRO A 58 5.55 3.14 10.89
C PRO A 58 6.01 2.37 9.65
N VAL A 59 5.25 2.46 8.57
CA VAL A 59 5.72 2.04 7.25
C VAL A 59 6.56 3.18 6.68
N GLY A 60 7.85 2.91 6.46
CA GLY A 60 8.83 3.76 5.75
C GLY A 60 8.45 5.23 5.62
N GLU A 61 8.58 6.02 6.69
CA GLU A 61 8.28 7.47 6.67
C GLU A 61 9.03 8.20 5.53
N GLU A 62 10.28 7.79 5.27
CA GLU A 62 11.07 8.32 4.15
C GLU A 62 10.51 7.91 2.78
N ASP A 63 9.93 6.72 2.64
CA ASP A 63 9.30 6.29 1.39
C ASP A 63 8.08 7.15 1.05
N VAL A 64 7.30 7.55 2.06
CA VAL A 64 6.18 8.49 1.87
C VAL A 64 6.70 9.87 1.45
N LYS A 65 7.76 10.37 2.11
CA LYS A 65 8.37 11.68 1.77
C LYS A 65 8.97 11.69 0.36
N GLU A 66 9.55 10.58 -0.07
CA GLU A 66 10.15 10.41 -1.40
C GLU A 66 9.11 10.11 -2.50
N GLY A 67 7.82 10.08 -2.17
CA GLY A 67 6.75 9.85 -3.15
C GLY A 67 6.59 8.39 -3.58
N ARG A 68 7.16 7.43 -2.84
CA ARG A 68 7.05 5.97 -3.08
C ARG A 68 5.79 5.36 -2.46
N PHE A 69 4.80 6.16 -2.10
CA PHE A 69 3.48 5.71 -1.61
C PHE A 69 2.40 6.09 -2.63
N ASP A 70 2.63 5.72 -3.87
CA ASP A 70 1.90 6.19 -5.06
C ASP A 70 1.30 5.05 -5.89
N THR A 71 1.83 3.83 -5.82
CA THR A 71 1.31 2.63 -6.49
C THR A 71 1.10 1.49 -5.49
N ALA A 72 0.27 0.50 -5.82
CA ALA A 72 0.08 -0.67 -4.95
C ALA A 72 1.38 -1.46 -4.75
N GLU A 73 2.19 -1.58 -5.82
CA GLU A 73 3.44 -2.32 -5.75
C GLU A 73 4.52 -1.59 -4.94
N HIS A 74 4.58 -0.26 -5.03
CA HIS A 74 5.45 0.51 -4.17
C HIS A 74 5.02 0.42 -2.70
N ILE A 75 3.72 0.41 -2.41
CA ILE A 75 3.22 0.20 -1.04
C ILE A 75 3.64 -1.16 -0.50
N LEU A 76 3.52 -2.24 -1.28
CA LEU A 76 4.06 -3.54 -0.90
C LEU A 76 5.55 -3.48 -0.58
N ALA A 77 6.34 -2.86 -1.45
CA ALA A 77 7.78 -2.73 -1.24
C ALA A 77 8.11 -1.95 0.04
N CYS A 78 7.30 -0.94 0.39
CA CYS A 78 7.43 -0.22 1.66
C CYS A 78 7.19 -1.14 2.86
N VAL A 79 6.16 -1.99 2.80
CA VAL A 79 5.86 -2.98 3.84
C VAL A 79 6.99 -4.00 3.98
N GLU A 80 7.51 -4.52 2.85
CA GLU A 80 8.62 -5.47 2.84
C GLU A 80 9.88 -4.90 3.46
N ARG A 81 10.25 -3.65 3.10
CA ARG A 81 11.37 -2.94 3.72
C ARG A 81 11.16 -2.74 5.21
N ALA A 82 9.97 -2.33 5.62
CA ALA A 82 9.65 -2.15 7.03
C ALA A 82 9.83 -3.47 7.80
N LEU A 83 9.40 -4.61 7.25
CA LEU A 83 9.60 -5.93 7.86
C LEU A 83 11.08 -6.34 7.95
N ALA A 84 11.89 -6.01 6.94
CA ALA A 84 13.32 -6.36 6.89
C ALA A 84 14.20 -5.56 7.86
N GLN A 85 13.71 -4.42 8.37
CA GLN A 85 14.40 -3.61 9.38
C GLN A 85 14.20 -4.15 10.82
N ASN A 86 13.67 -5.36 10.98
CA ASN A 86 13.57 -6.10 12.25
C ASN A 86 14.68 -7.13 12.40
#